data_AF-A0A840A401-F1
#
_entry.id   AF-A0A840A401-F1
#
_cell.length_a   1.000
_cell.length_b   1.000
_cell.length_c   1.000
_cell.angle_alpha   90.00
_cell.angle_beta   90.00
_cell.angle_gamma   90.00
#
_symmetry.space_group_name_H-M   'P 1'
#
loop_
_entity.id
_entity.type
_entity.pdbx_description
1 polymer ?
#
loop_
_entity_poly.entity_id
_entity_poly.type
_entity_poly.pdbx_seq_one_letter_code
_entity_poly.pdbx_strand_id
1 'polypeptide(L)'
;MAKAIYQRNQKVWVESVGVWATIEKIVPVWAKGFDEPVRVTYDVGLNREFQAHELKPEQESGAEALGAGAPPWRLMRARNKWQSEEDAAHHPYPGTYPVVVTDAADWGGWRVPGAEYDRDPHKIEFQARLIARSPYLLALAREVVRLVDESAGDAPPELQRIAEEIAKLDRHFREAPTASPTPARAAVA
;
A
#
# COMPACT_ATOMS: atom_id res chain seq x y z
N MET A 1 -9.79 27.24 -2.85
CA MET A 1 -10.60 26.92 -1.66
C MET A 1 -10.95 25.43 -1.73
N ALA A 2 -10.63 24.64 -0.70
CA ALA A 2 -10.75 23.19 -0.79
C ALA A 2 -12.12 22.71 -0.28
N LYS A 3 -12.83 21.93 -1.10
CA LYS A 3 -14.07 21.25 -0.73
C LYS A 3 -13.80 19.77 -0.53
N ALA A 4 -14.56 19.15 0.38
CA ALA A 4 -14.57 17.70 0.49
C ALA A 4 -15.19 17.09 -0.77
N ILE A 5 -14.50 16.13 -1.36
CA ILE A 5 -14.92 15.34 -2.53
C ILE A 5 -15.61 14.05 -2.06
N TYR A 6 -15.13 13.45 -0.97
CA TYR A 6 -15.70 12.24 -0.38
C TYR A 6 -16.45 12.54 0.92
N GLN A 7 -17.40 11.68 1.25
CA GLN A 7 -18.21 11.75 2.47
C GLN A 7 -17.74 10.74 3.51
N ARG A 8 -18.05 11.00 4.78
CA ARG A 8 -17.83 10.02 5.87
C ARG A 8 -18.65 8.75 5.60
N ASN A 9 -18.07 7.59 5.91
CA ASN A 9 -18.60 6.26 5.65
C ASN A 9 -18.74 5.89 4.15
N GLN A 10 -18.19 6.71 3.24
CA GLN A 10 -18.10 6.35 1.84
C GLN A 10 -16.96 5.34 1.63
N LYS A 11 -17.22 4.28 0.86
CA LYS A 11 -16.20 3.32 0.43
C LYS A 11 -15.41 3.87 -0.75
N VAL A 12 -14.09 3.78 -0.66
CA VAL A 12 -13.13 4.32 -1.63
C VAL A 12 -11.99 3.33 -1.86
N TRP A 13 -11.42 3.32 -3.06
CA TRP A 13 -10.19 2.61 -3.38
C TRP A 13 -9.01 3.52 -3.11
N VAL A 14 -8.02 3.03 -2.36
CA VAL A 14 -6.81 3.76 -2.02
C VAL A 14 -5.70 3.36 -3.01
N GLU A 15 -5.37 4.20 -3.99
CA GLU A 15 -4.47 3.81 -5.09
C GLU A 15 -3.06 3.44 -4.63
N SER A 16 -2.49 4.25 -3.74
CA SER A 16 -1.13 4.07 -3.22
C SER A 16 -0.91 2.79 -2.40
N VAL A 17 -1.99 2.18 -1.91
CA VAL A 17 -1.96 0.92 -1.13
C VAL A 17 -2.57 -0.23 -1.92
N GLY A 18 -3.53 0.07 -2.78
CA GLY A 18 -4.28 -0.87 -3.59
C GLY A 18 -5.28 -1.70 -2.79
N VAL A 19 -6.09 -1.02 -1.96
CA VAL A 19 -7.11 -1.65 -1.12
C VAL A 19 -8.40 -0.82 -1.07
N TRP A 20 -9.56 -1.46 -0.90
CA TRP A 20 -10.80 -0.76 -0.58
C TRP A 20 -10.84 -0.40 0.90
N ALA A 21 -11.05 0.87 1.22
CA ALA A 21 -11.20 1.37 2.58
C ALA A 21 -12.44 2.25 2.71
N THR A 22 -12.84 2.55 3.94
CA THR A 22 -13.96 3.43 4.24
C THR A 22 -13.44 4.75 4.80
N ILE A 23 -13.97 5.88 4.33
CA ILE A 23 -13.64 7.20 4.88
C ILE A 23 -14.13 7.27 6.32
N GLU A 24 -13.21 7.22 7.27
CA GLU A 24 -13.52 7.32 8.71
C GLU A 24 -13.73 8.78 9.12
N LYS A 25 -12.87 9.67 8.61
CA LYS A 25 -12.86 11.09 8.96
C LYS A 25 -12.42 11.97 7.78
N ILE A 26 -13.11 13.09 7.62
CA ILE A 26 -12.68 14.18 6.74
C ILE A 26 -11.85 15.16 7.58
N VAL A 27 -10.62 15.41 7.18
CA VAL A 27 -9.66 16.24 7.92
C VAL A 27 -9.42 17.55 7.14
N PRO A 28 -10.05 18.66 7.55
CA PRO A 28 -9.75 19.97 6.99
C PRO A 28 -8.40 20.49 7.52
N VAL A 29 -7.52 20.90 6.61
CA VAL A 29 -6.23 21.53 6.92
C VAL A 29 -6.40 23.04 6.84
N TRP A 30 -6.03 23.74 7.91
CA TRP A 30 -6.18 25.18 8.07
C TRP A 30 -4.82 25.88 8.00
N ALA A 31 -4.79 27.09 7.44
CA ALA A 31 -3.62 27.96 7.42
C ALA A 31 -3.93 29.26 8.16
N LYS A 32 -2.94 29.83 8.84
CA LYS A 32 -3.10 31.10 9.57
C LYS A 32 -3.50 32.21 8.60
N GLY A 33 -4.57 32.95 8.93
CA GLY A 33 -5.07 34.06 8.11
C GLY A 33 -6.09 33.67 7.04
N PHE A 34 -6.60 32.43 7.06
CA PHE A 34 -7.70 31.98 6.20
C PHE A 34 -8.91 31.57 7.04
N ASP A 35 -10.10 32.03 6.64
CA ASP A 35 -11.38 31.70 7.29
C ASP A 35 -11.96 30.35 6.82
N GLU A 36 -11.28 29.70 5.87
CA GLU A 36 -11.71 28.45 5.24
C GLU A 36 -10.51 27.49 5.09
N PRO A 37 -10.75 26.16 5.03
CA PRO A 37 -9.67 25.19 4.91
C PRO A 37 -8.95 25.31 3.57
N VAL A 38 -7.62 25.29 3.64
CA VAL A 38 -6.73 25.36 2.47
C VAL A 38 -6.66 24.04 1.71
N ARG A 39 -6.84 22.91 2.41
CA ARG A 39 -6.83 21.56 1.84
C ARG A 39 -7.73 20.65 2.67
N VAL A 40 -8.26 19.61 2.03
CA VAL A 40 -8.99 18.53 2.72
C VAL A 40 -8.23 17.22 2.48
N THR A 41 -7.93 16.51 3.57
CA THR A 41 -7.38 15.16 3.58
C THR A 41 -8.40 14.19 4.19
N TYR A 42 -8.20 12.89 4.00
CA TYR A 42 -9.11 11.84 4.44
C TYR A 42 -8.37 10.80 5.24
N ASP A 43 -8.92 10.45 6.39
CA ASP A 43 -8.50 9.29 7.16
C ASP A 43 -9.35 8.08 6.77
N VAL A 44 -8.69 6.97 6.46
CA VAL A 44 -9.28 5.71 6.02
C VAL A 44 -8.81 4.52 6.88
N GLY A 45 -8.22 4.78 8.05
CA GLY A 45 -7.79 3.74 8.98
C GLY A 45 -6.46 3.06 8.64
N LEU A 46 -5.69 3.62 7.68
CA LEU A 46 -4.38 3.08 7.25
C LEU A 46 -3.19 3.83 7.87
N ASN A 47 -3.36 4.39 9.07
CA ASN A 47 -2.34 5.12 9.85
C ASN A 47 -1.66 6.30 9.12
N ARG A 48 -2.27 6.81 8.05
CA ARG A 48 -1.92 8.09 7.42
C ARG A 48 -3.16 8.73 6.80
N GLU A 49 -3.09 10.04 6.60
CA GLU A 49 -4.11 10.77 5.84
C GLU A 49 -3.79 10.72 4.33
N PHE A 50 -4.83 10.69 3.51
CA PHE A 50 -4.77 10.62 2.05
C PHE A 50 -5.39 11.87 1.43
N GLN A 51 -4.88 12.29 0.27
CA GLN A 51 -5.48 13.34 -0.54
C GLN A 51 -6.55 12.77 -1.47
N ALA A 52 -7.45 13.62 -1.95
CA ALA A 52 -8.55 13.18 -2.81
C ALA A 52 -8.07 12.47 -4.09
N HIS A 53 -6.94 12.88 -4.66
CA HIS A 53 -6.40 12.27 -5.88
C HIS A 53 -5.78 10.88 -5.66
N GLU A 54 -5.52 10.49 -4.41
CA GLU A 54 -5.04 9.15 -4.05
C GLU A 54 -6.20 8.16 -3.85
N LEU A 55 -7.44 8.63 -3.99
CA LEU A 55 -8.66 7.88 -3.71
C LEU A 55 -9.52 7.80 -4.97
N LYS A 56 -10.25 6.70 -5.12
CA LYS A 56 -11.26 6.51 -6.17
C LYS A 56 -12.59 6.07 -5.59
N PRO A 57 -13.74 6.57 -6.07
CA PRO A 57 -15.04 6.13 -5.60
C PRO A 57 -15.32 4.66 -5.98
N GLU A 58 -16.24 4.00 -5.27
CA GLU A 58 -16.63 2.59 -5.50
C GLU A 58 -17.05 2.24 -6.94
N GLN A 59 -17.39 3.24 -7.76
CA GLN A 59 -17.81 3.06 -9.15
C GLN A 59 -16.65 3.01 -10.15
N GLU A 60 -15.45 3.46 -9.75
CA GLU A 60 -14.24 3.27 -10.56
C GLU A 60 -13.58 1.96 -10.17
N SER A 61 -13.20 1.16 -11.16
CA SER A 61 -12.61 -0.17 -11.07
C SER A 61 -11.22 -0.18 -10.41
N GLY A 62 -11.08 0.38 -9.21
CA GLY A 62 -9.82 0.54 -8.50
C GLY A 62 -9.03 -0.76 -8.36
N ALA A 63 -9.72 -1.91 -8.25
CA ALA A 63 -9.07 -3.21 -8.20
C ALA A 63 -8.32 -3.61 -9.50
N GLU A 64 -8.62 -2.98 -10.64
CA GLU A 64 -7.83 -3.12 -11.89
C GLU A 64 -6.48 -2.40 -11.79
N ALA A 65 -6.32 -1.44 -10.88
CA ALA A 65 -5.07 -0.70 -10.66
C ALA A 65 -3.94 -1.55 -10.02
N LEU A 66 -4.23 -2.78 -9.59
CA LEU A 66 -3.24 -3.81 -9.22
C LEU A 66 -3.31 -5.04 -10.14
N GLY A 67 -4.02 -4.94 -11.27
CA GLY A 67 -4.19 -6.01 -12.26
C GLY A 67 -3.02 -6.13 -13.24
N ALA A 68 -3.16 -7.04 -14.21
CA ALA A 68 -2.24 -7.19 -15.33
C ALA A 68 -2.23 -5.91 -16.19
N GLY A 69 -1.37 -4.95 -15.85
CA GLY A 69 -1.31 -3.62 -16.47
C GLY A 69 -1.01 -2.48 -15.49
N ALA A 70 -1.11 -2.74 -14.18
CA ALA A 70 -0.69 -1.81 -13.15
C ALA A 70 0.81 -1.48 -13.28
N PRO A 71 1.22 -0.21 -13.18
CA PRO A 71 2.64 0.12 -13.15
C PRO A 71 3.28 -0.58 -11.93
N PRO A 72 4.43 -1.24 -12.11
CA PRO A 72 5.06 -1.96 -11.01
C PRO A 72 5.46 -0.98 -9.90
N TRP A 73 5.33 -1.41 -8.65
CA TRP A 73 5.98 -0.71 -7.56
C TRP A 73 7.48 -0.61 -7.84
N ARG A 74 8.04 0.57 -7.62
CA ARG A 74 9.41 0.87 -8.03
C ARG A 74 10.35 0.68 -6.86
N LEU A 75 11.38 -0.12 -7.08
CA LEU A 75 12.48 -0.24 -6.14
C LEU A 75 13.49 0.87 -6.40
N MET A 76 13.59 1.81 -5.47
CA MET A 76 14.53 2.92 -5.48
C MET A 76 15.57 2.76 -4.38
N ARG A 77 16.56 3.66 -4.37
CA ARG A 77 17.55 3.79 -3.29
C ARG A 77 17.51 5.18 -2.72
N ALA A 78 17.52 5.27 -1.39
CA ALA A 78 17.70 6.50 -0.65
C ALA A 78 19.08 6.55 -0.01
N ARG A 79 19.64 7.76 0.11
CA ARG A 79 20.92 7.96 0.79
C ARG A 79 20.76 7.77 2.30
N ASN A 80 21.70 7.05 2.91
CA ASN A 80 21.85 7.01 4.35
C ASN A 80 22.43 8.35 4.82
N LYS A 81 21.75 9.02 5.75
CA LYS A 81 22.19 10.32 6.30
C LYS A 81 23.07 10.17 7.54
N TRP A 82 23.15 8.97 8.09
CA TRP A 82 23.73 8.69 9.41
C TRP A 82 25.00 7.84 9.36
N GLN A 83 25.23 7.11 8.26
CA GLN A 83 26.44 6.32 8.03
C GLN A 83 27.06 6.72 6.71
N SER A 84 28.39 6.83 6.68
CA SER A 84 29.14 7.03 5.44
C SER A 84 29.18 5.74 4.61
N GLU A 85 29.63 5.85 3.35
CA GLU A 85 29.86 4.68 2.50
C GLU A 85 30.97 3.77 3.08
N GLU A 86 31.96 4.36 3.75
CA GLU A 86 33.06 3.63 4.39
C GLU A 86 32.58 2.83 5.62
N ASP A 87 31.73 3.44 6.46
CA ASP A 87 31.14 2.77 7.63
C ASP A 87 30.19 1.62 7.24
N ALA A 88 29.62 1.71 6.03
CA ALA A 88 28.68 0.75 5.47
C ALA A 88 29.31 -0.16 4.40
N ALA A 89 30.64 -0.29 4.37
CA ALA A 89 31.35 -1.06 3.35
C ALA A 89 30.97 -2.55 3.32
N HIS A 90 30.45 -3.10 4.43
CA HIS A 90 29.91 -4.46 4.51
C HIS A 90 28.50 -4.61 3.92
N HIS A 91 27.84 -3.51 3.57
CA HIS A 91 26.53 -3.56 2.91
C HIS A 91 26.70 -3.88 1.42
N PRO A 92 25.71 -4.56 0.79
CA PRO A 92 25.72 -4.79 -0.66
C PRO A 92 25.66 -3.49 -1.48
N TYR A 93 25.13 -2.41 -0.88
CA TYR A 93 25.07 -1.07 -1.48
C TYR A 93 25.40 0.01 -0.44
N PRO A 94 26.69 0.23 -0.16
CA PRO A 94 27.15 1.13 0.90
C PRO A 94 26.55 2.53 0.79
N GLY A 95 26.26 3.16 1.93
CA GLY A 95 25.72 4.53 2.01
C GLY A 95 24.28 4.70 1.49
N THR A 96 23.59 3.62 1.12
CA THR A 96 22.20 3.66 0.66
C THR A 96 21.34 2.56 1.28
N TYR A 97 20.03 2.68 1.17
CA TYR A 97 19.08 1.63 1.55
C TYR A 97 17.91 1.56 0.55
N PRO A 98 17.27 0.38 0.40
CA PRO A 98 16.18 0.20 -0.54
C PRO A 98 14.90 0.89 -0.05
N VAL A 99 14.15 1.47 -1.00
CA VAL A 99 12.83 2.06 -0.79
C VAL A 99 11.90 1.52 -1.87
N VAL A 100 10.75 0.97 -1.49
CA VAL A 100 9.73 0.55 -2.45
C VAL A 100 8.65 1.62 -2.53
N VAL A 101 8.59 2.29 -3.67
CA VAL A 101 7.62 3.34 -3.97
C VAL A 101 6.38 2.72 -4.61
N THR A 102 5.22 3.07 -4.08
CA THR A 102 3.92 2.61 -4.56
C THR A 102 3.10 3.70 -5.27
N ASP A 103 3.52 4.96 -5.16
CA ASP A 103 2.87 6.12 -5.78
C ASP A 103 3.57 6.59 -7.07
N ALA A 104 2.83 7.30 -7.93
CA ALA A 104 3.34 7.87 -9.17
C ALA A 104 4.35 9.00 -8.93
N ALA A 105 4.20 9.79 -7.85
CA ALA A 105 5.05 10.96 -7.58
C ALA A 105 6.38 10.64 -6.87
N ASP A 106 6.73 9.35 -6.70
CA ASP A 106 7.90 8.92 -5.93
C ASP A 106 7.88 9.32 -4.44
N TRP A 107 6.71 9.64 -3.92
CA TRP A 107 6.55 10.11 -2.55
C TRP A 107 6.03 8.99 -1.65
N GLY A 108 6.84 8.63 -0.66
CA GLY A 108 6.48 7.62 0.33
C GLY A 108 6.70 6.19 -0.15
N GLY A 109 6.06 5.24 0.54
CA GLY A 109 6.22 3.81 0.31
C GLY A 109 6.89 3.06 1.45
N TRP A 110 7.24 1.79 1.19
CA TRP A 110 7.87 0.92 2.17
C TRP A 110 9.36 1.22 2.31
N ARG A 111 9.81 1.31 3.56
CA ARG A 111 11.20 1.53 3.96
C ARG A 111 11.43 0.87 5.31
N VAL A 112 12.67 0.54 5.60
CA VAL A 112 13.08 0.03 6.91
C VAL A 112 13.96 1.05 7.65
N PRO A 113 13.95 1.04 8.99
CA PRO A 113 14.91 1.82 9.77
C PRO A 113 16.36 1.45 9.42
N GLY A 114 17.27 2.43 9.47
CA GLY A 114 18.69 2.19 9.17
C GLY A 114 19.32 1.12 10.06
N ALA A 115 18.96 1.08 11.35
CA ALA A 115 19.44 0.06 12.29
C ALA A 115 18.95 -1.37 11.95
N GLU A 116 17.81 -1.51 11.29
CA GLU A 116 17.35 -2.83 10.81
C GLU A 116 18.07 -3.23 9.53
N TYR A 117 18.32 -2.28 8.62
CA TYR A 117 19.11 -2.52 7.42
C TYR A 117 20.54 -2.94 7.76
N ASP A 118 21.18 -2.24 8.70
CA ASP A 118 22.56 -2.51 9.12
C ASP A 118 22.74 -3.91 9.72
N ARG A 119 21.69 -4.44 10.37
CA ARG A 119 21.72 -5.78 10.98
C ARG A 119 21.79 -6.92 9.97
N ASP A 120 21.03 -6.82 8.87
CA ASP A 120 20.98 -7.85 7.83
C ASP A 120 20.56 -7.25 6.48
N PRO A 121 21.51 -6.60 5.78
CA PRO A 121 21.17 -5.83 4.59
C PRO A 121 20.77 -6.76 3.43
N HIS A 122 21.31 -7.97 3.34
CA HIS A 122 20.96 -8.92 2.29
C HIS A 122 19.50 -9.39 2.39
N LYS A 123 19.03 -9.66 3.61
CA LYS A 123 17.62 -10.01 3.85
C LYS A 123 16.69 -8.87 3.48
N ILE A 124 17.02 -7.63 3.87
CA ILE A 124 16.19 -6.47 3.52
C ILE A 124 16.16 -6.24 2.00
N GLU A 125 17.30 -6.37 1.31
CA GLU A 125 17.36 -6.26 -0.15
C GLU A 125 16.50 -7.32 -0.83
N PHE A 126 16.46 -8.55 -0.31
CA PHE A 126 15.56 -9.60 -0.79
C PHE A 126 14.09 -9.23 -0.58
N GLN A 127 13.72 -8.78 0.62
CA GLN A 127 12.36 -8.34 0.94
C GLN A 127 11.92 -7.20 0.03
N ALA A 128 12.78 -6.22 -0.20
CA ALA A 128 12.48 -5.07 -1.06
C ALA A 128 12.14 -5.52 -2.50
N ARG A 129 12.91 -6.46 -3.06
CA ARG A 129 12.63 -7.05 -4.39
C ARG A 129 11.31 -7.83 -4.40
N LEU A 130 11.04 -8.62 -3.36
CA LEU A 130 9.80 -9.38 -3.24
C LEU A 130 8.58 -8.45 -3.17
N ILE A 131 8.63 -7.44 -2.32
CA ILE A 131 7.56 -6.44 -2.17
C ILE A 131 7.34 -5.72 -3.50
N ALA A 132 8.39 -5.18 -4.13
CA ALA A 132 8.27 -4.49 -5.42
C ALA A 132 7.65 -5.34 -6.54
N ARG A 133 7.80 -6.67 -6.48
CA ARG A 133 7.23 -7.62 -7.45
C ARG A 133 5.91 -8.25 -7.01
N SER A 134 5.43 -7.95 -5.81
CA SER A 134 4.20 -8.55 -5.26
C SER A 134 2.95 -8.29 -6.11
N PRO A 135 2.72 -7.09 -6.70
CA PRO A 135 1.59 -6.89 -7.62
C PRO A 135 1.62 -7.84 -8.82
N TYR A 136 2.81 -8.08 -9.38
CA TYR A 136 2.99 -9.02 -10.49
C TYR A 136 2.72 -10.47 -10.07
N LEU A 137 3.18 -10.87 -8.88
CA LEU A 137 2.88 -12.20 -8.33
C LEU A 137 1.37 -12.40 -8.12
N LEU A 138 0.66 -11.38 -7.62
CA LEU A 138 -0.79 -11.42 -7.45
C LEU A 138 -1.51 -11.52 -8.81
N ALA A 139 -1.05 -10.80 -9.82
CA ALA A 139 -1.60 -10.91 -11.17
C ALA A 139 -1.43 -12.34 -11.73
N LEU A 140 -0.25 -12.94 -11.60
CA LEU A 140 -0.03 -14.35 -12.00
C LEU A 140 -0.94 -15.32 -11.23
N ALA A 141 -1.13 -15.10 -9.94
CA ALA A 141 -2.02 -15.93 -9.12
C ALA A 141 -3.48 -15.83 -9.58
N ARG A 142 -3.96 -14.63 -9.90
CA ARG A 142 -5.30 -14.41 -10.47
C ARG A 142 -5.46 -15.11 -11.82
N GLU A 143 -4.39 -15.14 -12.62
CA GLU A 143 -4.38 -15.86 -13.89
C GLU A 143 -4.57 -17.37 -13.71
N VAL A 144 -3.97 -17.95 -12.66
CA VAL A 144 -4.19 -19.37 -12.29
C VAL A 144 -5.66 -19.62 -11.94
N VAL A 145 -6.29 -18.74 -11.15
CA VAL A 145 -7.71 -18.85 -10.81
C VAL A 145 -8.57 -18.82 -12.08
N ARG A 146 -8.31 -17.86 -12.98
CA ARG A 146 -9.03 -17.76 -14.25
C ARG A 146 -8.92 -19.05 -15.07
N LEU A 147 -7.72 -19.62 -15.20
CA LEU A 147 -7.50 -20.85 -15.96
C LEU A 147 -8.23 -22.06 -15.36
N VAL A 148 -8.35 -22.13 -14.03
CA VAL A 148 -9.11 -23.18 -13.35
C VAL A 148 -10.61 -23.00 -13.56
N ASP A 149 -11.11 -21.77 -13.47
CA ASP A 149 -12.54 -21.49 -13.71
C ASP A 149 -12.93 -21.80 -15.16
N GLU A 150 -12.07 -21.44 -16.13
CA GLU A 150 -12.24 -21.73 -17.55
C GLU A 150 -12.19 -23.22 -17.88
N SER A 151 -11.57 -24.05 -17.03
CA SER A 151 -11.50 -25.50 -17.23
C SER A 151 -12.82 -26.22 -16.92
N ALA A 152 -13.86 -25.51 -16.47
CA ALA A 152 -15.19 -26.04 -16.18
C ALA A 152 -15.19 -27.31 -15.30
N GLY A 153 -14.28 -27.38 -14.32
CA GLY A 153 -14.15 -28.51 -13.38
C GLY A 153 -13.18 -29.63 -13.80
N ASP A 154 -12.55 -29.52 -14.97
CA ASP A 154 -11.57 -30.51 -15.46
C ASP A 154 -10.14 -30.31 -14.90
N ALA A 155 -9.89 -29.24 -14.14
CA ALA A 155 -8.59 -29.01 -13.51
C ALA A 155 -8.31 -30.08 -12.43
N PRO A 156 -7.04 -30.48 -12.21
CA PRO A 156 -6.69 -31.39 -11.12
C PRO A 156 -7.18 -30.90 -9.75
N PRO A 157 -7.65 -31.78 -8.83
CA PRO A 157 -8.20 -31.38 -7.54
C PRO A 157 -7.27 -30.48 -6.71
N GLU A 158 -5.96 -30.75 -6.73
CA GLU A 158 -4.97 -29.93 -6.04
C GLU A 158 -4.88 -28.52 -6.62
N LEU A 159 -5.04 -28.37 -7.93
CA LEU A 159 -5.03 -27.09 -8.61
C LEU A 159 -6.31 -26.29 -8.31
N GLN A 160 -7.47 -26.97 -8.26
CA GLN A 160 -8.73 -26.37 -7.79
C GLN A 160 -8.59 -25.83 -6.37
N ARG A 161 -8.04 -26.64 -5.45
CA ARG A 161 -7.77 -26.23 -4.07
C ARG A 161 -6.84 -25.02 -3.99
N ILE A 162 -5.78 -24.98 -4.80
CA ILE A 162 -4.85 -23.84 -4.84
C ILE A 162 -5.57 -22.58 -5.35
N ALA A 163 -6.38 -22.69 -6.40
CA ALA A 163 -7.15 -21.57 -6.93
C ALA A 163 -8.15 -21.00 -5.90
N GLU A 164 -8.83 -21.87 -5.14
CA GLU A 164 -9.71 -21.45 -4.05
C GLU A 164 -8.96 -20.65 -2.97
N GLU A 165 -7.76 -21.10 -2.58
CA GLU A 165 -6.92 -20.39 -1.61
C GLU A 165 -6.43 -19.04 -2.14
N ILE A 166 -6.04 -18.97 -3.41
CA ILE A 166 -5.68 -17.71 -4.07
C ILE A 166 -6.88 -16.76 -4.08
N ALA A 167 -8.08 -17.25 -4.41
CA ALA A 167 -9.30 -16.44 -4.43
C ALA A 167 -9.66 -15.90 -3.03
N LYS A 168 -9.46 -16.70 -1.97
CA LYS A 168 -9.63 -16.25 -0.58
C LYS A 168 -8.63 -15.15 -0.23
N LEU A 169 -7.36 -15.33 -0.60
CA LEU A 169 -6.31 -14.35 -0.35
C LEU A 169 -6.54 -13.05 -1.13
N ASP A 170 -6.97 -13.13 -2.38
CA ASP A 170 -7.28 -11.95 -3.20
C ASP A 170 -8.45 -11.14 -2.62
N ARG A 171 -9.49 -11.81 -2.12
CA ARG A 171 -10.56 -11.13 -1.36
C ARG A 171 -10.02 -10.44 -0.12
N HIS A 172 -9.19 -11.14 0.66
CA HIS A 172 -8.58 -10.58 1.86
C HIS A 172 -7.75 -9.32 1.56
N PHE A 173 -6.98 -9.29 0.48
CA PHE A 173 -6.19 -8.12 0.09
C PHE A 173 -7.01 -6.93 -0.40
N ARG A 174 -8.18 -7.18 -1.00
CA ARG A 174 -9.05 -6.12 -1.51
C ARG A 174 -9.80 -5.40 -0.39
N GLU A 175 -9.96 -6.02 0.76
CA GLU A 175 -10.68 -5.47 1.91
C GLU A 175 -9.68 -4.83 2.89
N ALA A 176 -9.85 -3.55 3.21
CA ALA A 176 -9.00 -2.92 4.23
C ALA A 176 -9.21 -3.61 5.58
N PRO A 177 -8.14 -3.78 6.38
CA PRO A 177 -8.29 -4.16 7.76
C PRO A 177 -9.23 -3.17 8.46
N THR A 178 -10.29 -3.65 9.09
CA THR A 178 -11.10 -2.80 9.98
C THR A 178 -10.21 -2.37 11.14
N ALA A 179 -10.01 -1.06 11.31
CA ALA A 179 -9.28 -0.54 12.46
C ALA A 179 -9.94 -1.06 13.75
N SER A 180 -9.18 -1.75 14.59
CA SER A 180 -9.62 -2.06 15.94
C SER A 180 -9.93 -0.74 16.66
N PRO A 181 -11.04 -0.62 17.40
CA PRO A 181 -11.40 0.64 18.05
C PRO A 181 -10.25 1.09 18.94
N THR A 182 -9.77 2.32 18.70
CA THR A 182 -8.72 2.94 19.51
C THR A 182 -9.23 3.00 20.96
N PRO A 183 -8.55 2.38 21.95
CA PRO A 183 -8.95 2.51 23.34
C PRO A 183 -8.93 3.99 23.71
N ALA A 184 -10.07 4.50 24.21
CA ALA A 184 -10.22 5.89 24.57
C ALA A 184 -9.08 6.30 25.50
N ARG A 185 -8.32 7.31 25.06
CA ARG A 185 -7.21 7.88 25.83
C ARG A 185 -7.78 8.38 27.15
N ALA A 186 -7.45 7.70 28.26
CA ALA A 186 -7.89 8.12 29.59
C ALA A 186 -7.46 9.58 29.81
N ALA A 187 -8.43 10.44 30.08
CA ALA A 187 -8.15 11.81 30.48
C ALA A 187 -7.34 11.75 31.77
N VAL A 188 -6.09 12.17 31.71
CA VAL A 188 -5.28 12.41 32.91
C VAL A 188 -5.86 13.67 33.53
N ALA A 189 -6.49 13.49 34.70
CA ALA A 189 -7.02 14.56 35.54
C ALA A 189 -5.88 15.37 36.19
#